data_AF-N2ACB6-F1
#
_entry.id   AF-N2ACB6-F1
#
_cell.length_a   1.000
_cell.length_b   1.000
_cell.length_c   1.000
_cell.angle_alpha   90.00
_cell.angle_beta   90.00
_cell.angle_gamma   90.00
#
_symmetry.space_group_name_H-M   'P 1'
#
loop_
_entity.id
_entity.type
_entity.pdbx_description
1 polymer ?
#
loop_
_entity_poly.entity_id
_entity_poly.type
_entity_poly.pdbx_seq_one_letter_code
_entity_poly.pdbx_strand_id
1 'polypeptide(L)'
;MIAEKDPYIKSAYEQLQIISQDKEKRLEYEAREKAIRDHYQFMFEAEQRGIEIGEQRGIEIGEQRGIEIGEKRGIEIGEERGEKRGMEQGIFGAISICRDMGLPDIEISKKIREKYGLSEKAAGDYLRKFEQKPV
;
A
#
# COMPACT_ATOMS: atom_id res chain seq x y z
N MET A 1 -50.10 60.24 21.75
CA MET A 1 -49.46 59.64 22.97
C MET A 1 -48.76 60.73 23.79
N ILE A 2 -48.41 60.51 25.07
CA ILE A 2 -47.65 61.50 25.88
C ILE A 2 -46.35 61.93 25.18
N ALA A 3 -45.73 61.04 24.41
CA ALA A 3 -44.51 61.29 23.65
C ALA A 3 -44.64 62.33 22.53
N GLU A 4 -45.83 62.63 22.01
CA GLU A 4 -45.99 63.64 20.94
C GLU A 4 -46.06 65.07 21.47
N LYS A 5 -46.28 65.23 22.78
CA LYS A 5 -46.52 66.55 23.41
C LYS A 5 -45.24 67.22 23.92
N ASP A 6 -44.15 66.48 24.05
CA ASP A 6 -42.85 66.98 24.50
C ASP A 6 -41.75 66.58 23.50
N PRO A 7 -41.04 67.54 22.87
CA PRO A 7 -40.00 67.27 21.87
C PRO A 7 -38.86 66.38 22.39
N TYR A 8 -38.52 66.47 23.68
CA TYR A 8 -37.48 65.66 24.29
C TYR A 8 -37.94 64.23 24.53
N ILE A 9 -39.19 64.05 24.98
CA ILE A 9 -39.78 62.71 25.13
C ILE A 9 -39.95 62.05 23.76
N LYS A 10 -40.30 62.81 22.72
CA LYS A 10 -40.36 62.31 21.34
C LYS A 10 -39.01 61.81 20.84
N SER A 11 -37.96 62.62 20.99
CA SER A 11 -36.60 62.26 20.57
C SER A 11 -36.05 61.05 21.33
N ALA A 12 -36.31 60.98 22.64
CA ALA A 12 -35.96 59.81 23.44
C ALA A 12 -36.70 58.55 22.97
N TYR A 13 -37.97 58.66 22.58
CA TYR A 13 -38.77 57.53 22.07
C TYR A 13 -38.31 57.08 20.68
N GLU A 14 -37.94 58.00 19.79
CA GLU A 14 -37.36 57.70 18.47
C GLU A 14 -35.99 57.02 18.61
N GLN A 15 -35.14 57.51 19.52
CA GLN A 15 -33.86 56.86 19.87
C GLN A 15 -34.07 55.46 20.45
N LEU A 16 -35.06 55.29 21.35
CA LEU A 16 -35.42 53.99 21.89
C LEU A 16 -35.94 53.05 20.79
N GLN A 17 -36.69 53.56 19.81
CA GLN A 17 -37.13 52.79 18.65
C GLN A 17 -35.95 52.32 17.78
N ILE A 18 -34.98 53.19 17.51
CA ILE A 18 -33.75 52.87 16.77
C ILE A 18 -32.92 51.80 17.49
N ILE A 19 -32.81 51.88 18.83
CA ILE A 19 -32.13 50.89 19.68
C ILE A 19 -32.96 49.61 19.85
N SER A 20 -34.30 49.68 19.80
CA SER A 20 -35.17 48.50 19.93
C SER A 20 -35.34 47.73 18.61
N GLN A 21 -35.16 48.39 17.46
CA GLN A 21 -35.03 47.78 16.13
C GLN A 21 -33.75 46.96 15.97
N ASP A 22 -32.83 47.03 16.93
CA ASP A 22 -31.60 46.24 17.01
C ASP A 22 -31.88 44.72 17.17
N LYS A 23 -33.12 44.33 17.44
CA LYS A 23 -33.53 42.91 17.47
C LYS A 23 -33.44 42.24 16.10
N GLU A 24 -33.83 42.93 15.01
CA GLU A 24 -33.70 42.39 13.65
C GLU A 24 -32.23 42.28 13.24
N LYS A 25 -31.44 43.33 13.47
CA LYS A 25 -29.99 43.29 13.21
C LYS A 25 -29.26 42.23 14.03
N ARG A 26 -29.67 42.04 15.29
CA ARG A 26 -29.15 40.95 16.13
C ARG A 26 -29.54 39.58 15.60
N LEU A 27 -30.78 39.42 15.15
CA LEU A 27 -31.23 38.17 14.53
C LEU A 27 -30.49 37.88 13.22
N GLU A 28 -30.26 38.88 12.38
CA GLU A 28 -29.46 38.78 11.16
C GLU A 28 -28.00 38.43 11.47
N TYR A 29 -27.42 39.06 12.50
CA TYR A 29 -26.07 38.75 12.99
C TYR A 29 -25.97 37.30 13.49
N GLU A 30 -26.91 36.86 14.31
CA GLU A 30 -26.98 35.48 14.83
C GLU A 30 -27.18 34.48 13.70
N ALA A 31 -28.05 34.77 12.72
CA ALA A 31 -28.25 33.94 11.55
C ALA A 31 -26.98 33.85 10.69
N ARG A 32 -26.24 34.96 10.53
CA ARG A 32 -24.97 34.99 9.82
C ARG A 32 -23.89 34.19 10.55
N GLU A 33 -23.74 34.37 11.86
CA GLU A 33 -22.80 33.57 12.66
C GLU A 33 -23.14 32.09 12.58
N LYS A 34 -24.43 31.73 12.62
CA LYS A 34 -24.87 30.36 12.45
C LYS A 34 -24.48 29.81 11.09
N ALA A 35 -24.74 30.53 10.01
CA ALA A 35 -24.37 30.12 8.66
C ALA A 35 -22.84 29.93 8.51
N ILE A 36 -22.05 30.79 9.15
CA ILE A 36 -20.59 30.67 9.18
C ILE A 36 -20.18 29.40 9.94
N ARG A 37 -20.77 29.13 11.11
CA ARG A 37 -20.50 27.91 11.89
C ARG A 37 -20.90 26.65 11.14
N ASP A 38 -22.08 26.63 10.52
CA ASP A 38 -22.58 25.51 9.73
C ASP A 38 -21.66 25.26 8.51
N HIS A 39 -21.17 26.32 7.86
CA HIS A 39 -20.21 26.21 6.76
C HIS A 39 -18.87 25.61 7.22
N TYR A 40 -18.30 26.10 8.31
CA TYR A 40 -17.06 25.53 8.85
C TYR A 40 -17.23 24.07 9.27
N GLN A 41 -18.35 23.73 9.90
CA GLN A 41 -18.66 22.36 10.27
C GLN A 41 -18.76 21.45 9.04
N PHE A 42 -19.45 21.90 7.99
CA PHE A 42 -19.54 21.17 6.73
C PHE A 42 -18.17 20.94 6.10
N MET A 43 -17.32 21.97 6.06
CA MET A 43 -15.97 21.88 5.50
C MET A 43 -15.10 20.90 6.30
N PHE A 44 -15.16 20.98 7.63
CA PHE A 44 -14.45 20.06 8.52
C PHE A 44 -14.89 18.61 8.29
N GLU A 45 -16.19 18.34 8.25
CA GLU A 45 -16.72 16.98 8.01
C GLU A 45 -16.41 16.46 6.61
N ALA A 46 -16.38 17.35 5.60
CA ALA A 46 -15.99 16.99 4.25
C ALA A 46 -14.50 16.59 4.20
N GLU A 47 -13.63 17.33 4.89
CA GLU A 47 -12.21 17.02 5.00
C GLU A 47 -11.98 15.70 5.74
N GLN A 48 -12.61 15.50 6.90
CA GLN A 48 -12.51 14.27 7.67
C GLN A 48 -12.95 13.04 6.86
N ARG A 49 -14.10 13.13 6.17
CA ARG A 49 -14.55 12.06 5.27
C ARG A 49 -13.59 11.84 4.11
N GLY A 50 -13.01 12.90 3.56
CA GLY A 50 -12.01 12.79 2.51
C GLY A 50 -10.78 12.02 2.95
N ILE A 51 -10.29 12.29 4.16
CA ILE A 51 -9.16 11.58 4.78
C ILE A 51 -9.53 10.12 5.03
N GLU A 52 -10.65 9.84 5.68
CA GLU A 52 -11.10 8.49 6.01
C GLU A 52 -11.24 7.61 4.75
N ILE A 53 -11.92 8.13 3.72
CA ILE A 53 -12.06 7.42 2.43
C ILE A 53 -10.70 7.23 1.77
N GLY A 54 -9.83 8.24 1.84
CA GLY A 54 -8.48 8.18 1.28
C GLY A 54 -7.61 7.11 1.93
N GLU A 55 -7.61 7.04 3.26
CA GLU A 55 -6.90 6.03 4.04
C GLU A 55 -7.45 4.63 3.77
N GLN A 56 -8.77 4.45 3.83
CA GLN A 56 -9.39 3.15 3.60
C GLN A 56 -9.09 2.61 2.19
N ARG A 57 -9.22 3.46 1.16
CA ARG A 57 -8.86 3.09 -0.21
C ARG A 57 -7.36 2.84 -0.37
N GLY A 58 -6.53 3.64 0.30
CA GLY A 58 -5.07 3.50 0.28
C GLY A 58 -4.64 2.14 0.84
N ILE A 59 -5.22 1.73 1.97
CA ILE A 59 -4.98 0.43 2.59
C ILE A 59 -5.46 -0.70 1.66
N GLU A 60 -6.72 -0.64 1.20
CA GLU A 60 -7.30 -1.69 0.35
C GLU A 60 -6.49 -1.90 -0.94
N ILE A 61 -6.17 -0.83 -1.65
CA ILE A 61 -5.37 -0.89 -2.89
C ILE A 61 -3.94 -1.36 -2.58
N GLY A 62 -3.36 -0.89 -1.48
CA GLY A 62 -2.01 -1.26 -1.04
C GLY A 62 -1.90 -2.75 -0.73
N GLU A 63 -2.86 -3.30 0.01
CA GLU A 63 -2.92 -4.72 0.36
C GLU A 63 -3.15 -5.59 -0.87
N GLN A 64 -4.15 -5.27 -1.70
CA GLN A 64 -4.44 -6.04 -2.91
C GLN A 64 -3.22 -6.11 -3.84
N ARG A 65 -2.57 -4.97 -4.11
CA ARG A 65 -1.36 -4.93 -4.94
C ARG A 65 -0.18 -5.63 -4.28
N GLY A 66 -0.03 -5.49 -2.96
CA GLY A 66 1.01 -6.15 -2.20
C GLY A 66 0.93 -7.67 -2.30
N ILE A 67 -0.28 -8.23 -2.14
CA ILE A 67 -0.54 -9.67 -2.27
C ILE A 67 -0.28 -10.12 -3.70
N GLU A 68 -0.86 -9.46 -4.71
CA GLU A 68 -0.72 -9.87 -6.11
C GLU A 68 0.76 -9.88 -6.57
N ILE A 69 1.51 -8.83 -6.24
CA ILE A 69 2.93 -8.74 -6.59
C ILE A 69 3.74 -9.77 -5.79
N GLY A 70 3.42 -9.94 -4.51
CA GLY A 70 4.08 -10.89 -3.63
C GLY A 70 3.92 -12.33 -4.11
N GLU A 71 2.71 -12.73 -4.48
CA GLU A 71 2.41 -14.07 -5.01
C GLU A 71 3.10 -14.31 -6.35
N LYS A 72 2.96 -13.40 -7.32
CA LYS A 72 3.59 -13.55 -8.64
C LYS A 72 5.10 -13.71 -8.52
N ARG A 73 5.76 -12.83 -7.76
CA ARG A 73 7.21 -12.91 -7.53
C ARG A 73 7.60 -14.15 -6.74
N GLY A 74 6.79 -14.52 -5.74
CA GLY A 74 7.01 -15.70 -4.92
C GLY A 74 7.00 -16.99 -5.76
N ILE A 75 6.03 -17.12 -6.67
CA ILE A 75 5.92 -18.24 -7.59
C ILE A 75 7.10 -18.25 -8.56
N GLU A 76 7.39 -17.14 -9.24
CA GLU A 76 8.48 -17.06 -10.22
C GLU A 76 9.85 -17.40 -9.60
N ILE A 77 10.17 -16.81 -8.44
CA ILE A 77 11.41 -17.10 -7.72
C ILE A 77 11.41 -18.55 -7.20
N GLY A 78 10.26 -19.04 -6.76
CA GLY A 78 10.08 -20.40 -6.28
C GLY A 78 10.34 -21.44 -7.37
N GLU A 79 9.76 -21.24 -8.55
CA GLU A 79 9.94 -22.08 -9.74
C GLU A 79 11.39 -22.05 -10.21
N GLU A 80 11.99 -20.88 -10.41
CA GLU A 80 13.38 -20.76 -10.88
C GLU A 80 14.36 -21.44 -9.91
N ARG A 81 14.19 -21.23 -8.59
CA ARG A 81 15.02 -21.88 -7.57
C ARG A 81 14.75 -23.38 -7.50
N GLY A 82 13.49 -23.79 -7.64
CA GLY A 82 13.07 -25.18 -7.65
C GLY A 82 13.68 -25.95 -8.80
N GLU A 83 13.60 -25.42 -10.02
CA GLU A 83 14.19 -26.00 -11.22
C GLU A 83 15.72 -26.13 -11.10
N LYS A 84 16.41 -25.06 -10.67
CA LYS A 84 17.86 -25.09 -10.47
C LYS A 84 18.28 -26.13 -9.45
N ARG A 85 17.60 -26.19 -8.30
CA ARG A 85 17.88 -27.19 -7.26
C ARG A 85 17.56 -28.60 -7.72
N GLY A 86 16.44 -28.81 -8.41
CA GLY A 86 16.03 -30.09 -8.94
C GLY A 86 17.01 -30.62 -9.98
N MET A 87 17.47 -29.76 -10.89
CA MET A 87 18.50 -30.11 -11.87
C MET A 87 19.82 -30.48 -11.20
N GLU A 88 20.30 -29.67 -10.25
CA GLU A 88 21.53 -29.94 -9.51
C GLU A 88 21.45 -31.26 -8.72
N GLN A 89 20.34 -31.49 -8.00
CA GLN A 89 20.11 -32.75 -7.29
C GLN A 89 20.03 -33.95 -8.23
N GLY A 90 19.38 -33.80 -9.39
CA GLY A 90 19.30 -34.85 -10.41
C GLY A 90 20.67 -35.20 -10.99
N ILE A 91 21.50 -34.20 -11.29
CA ILE A 91 22.88 -34.40 -11.75
C ILE A 91 23.72 -35.06 -10.67
N PHE A 92 23.62 -34.62 -9.42
CA PHE A 92 24.33 -35.24 -8.29
C PHE A 92 23.90 -36.69 -8.06
N GLY A 93 22.61 -37.00 -8.17
CA GLY A 93 22.12 -38.38 -8.12
C GLY A 93 22.72 -39.23 -9.24
N ALA A 94 22.79 -38.71 -10.46
CA ALA A 94 23.42 -39.39 -11.58
C ALA A 94 24.93 -39.62 -11.36
N ILE A 95 25.65 -38.62 -10.85
CA ILE A 95 27.07 -38.75 -10.49
C ILE A 95 27.27 -39.83 -9.43
N SER A 96 26.46 -39.80 -8.36
CA SER A 96 26.51 -40.80 -7.28
C SER A 96 26.36 -42.21 -7.83
N ILE A 97 25.29 -42.46 -8.61
CA ILE A 97 25.02 -43.78 -9.20
C ILE A 97 26.18 -44.23 -10.11
N CYS A 98 26.72 -43.34 -10.94
CA CYS A 98 27.83 -43.71 -11.82
C CYS A 98 29.12 -44.03 -11.05
N ARG A 99 29.40 -43.30 -9.95
CA ARG A 99 30.53 -43.60 -9.06
C ARG A 99 30.34 -44.92 -8.34
N ASP A 100 29.14 -45.21 -7.85
CA ASP A 100 28.81 -46.50 -7.21
C ASP A 100 28.97 -47.69 -8.17
N MET A 101 28.74 -47.46 -9.47
CA MET A 101 29.00 -48.42 -10.54
C MET A 101 30.47 -48.52 -10.97
N GLY A 102 31.37 -47.73 -10.35
CA GLY A 102 32.81 -47.74 -10.63
C GLY A 102 33.22 -47.03 -11.92
N LEU A 103 32.37 -46.15 -12.48
CA LEU A 103 32.75 -45.39 -13.68
C LEU A 103 33.79 -44.32 -13.33
N PRO A 104 34.82 -44.13 -14.18
CA PRO A 104 35.78 -43.05 -13.99
C PRO A 104 35.14 -41.68 -14.28
N ASP A 105 35.56 -40.64 -13.57
CA ASP A 105 35.00 -39.27 -13.67
C ASP A 105 35.02 -38.69 -15.10
N ILE A 106 35.95 -39.12 -15.95
CA ILE A 106 36.00 -38.74 -17.38
C ILE A 106 34.73 -39.22 -18.11
N GLU A 107 34.32 -40.46 -17.85
CA GLU A 107 33.13 -41.05 -18.47
C GLU A 107 31.85 -40.48 -17.87
N ILE A 108 31.84 -40.23 -16.56
CA ILE A 108 30.73 -39.55 -15.87
C ILE A 108 30.53 -38.15 -16.45
N SER A 109 31.60 -37.37 -16.59
CA SER A 109 31.59 -36.03 -17.20
C SER A 109 31.01 -36.08 -18.60
N LYS A 110 31.41 -37.04 -19.44
CA LYS A 110 30.85 -37.22 -20.79
C LYS A 110 29.34 -37.49 -20.74
N LYS A 111 28.89 -38.42 -19.90
CA LYS A 111 27.48 -38.81 -19.79
C LYS A 111 26.59 -37.65 -19.31
N ILE A 112 27.02 -36.88 -18.31
CA ILE A 112 26.24 -35.73 -17.83
C ILE A 112 26.22 -34.58 -18.84
N ARG A 113 27.29 -34.37 -19.61
CA ARG A 113 27.30 -33.40 -20.72
C ARG A 113 26.29 -33.76 -21.79
N GLU A 114 26.29 -35.01 -22.24
CA GLU A 114 25.38 -35.51 -23.28
C GLU A 114 23.92 -35.47 -22.80
N LYS A 115 23.65 -35.91 -21.57
CA LYS A 115 22.27 -36.01 -21.05
C LYS A 115 21.66 -34.66 -20.66
N TYR A 116 22.45 -33.74 -20.14
CA TYR A 116 21.97 -32.44 -19.62
C TYR A 116 22.39 -31.24 -20.49
N GLY A 117 22.99 -31.47 -21.67
CA GLY A 117 23.41 -30.40 -22.58
C GLY A 117 24.47 -29.46 -22.01
N LEU A 118 25.32 -29.95 -21.11
CA LEU A 118 26.28 -29.12 -20.37
C LEU A 118 27.57 -28.88 -21.18
N SER A 119 28.16 -27.71 -20.98
CA SER A 119 29.54 -27.45 -21.41
C SER A 119 30.53 -28.30 -20.61
N GLU A 120 31.74 -28.48 -21.15
CA GLU A 120 32.81 -29.23 -20.47
C GLU A 120 33.15 -28.63 -19.11
N LYS A 121 33.23 -27.30 -19.05
CA LYS A 121 33.47 -26.56 -17.82
C LYS A 121 32.34 -26.79 -16.80
N ALA A 122 31.08 -26.67 -17.24
CA ALA A 122 29.93 -26.83 -16.36
C ALA A 122 29.86 -28.25 -15.76
N ALA A 123 30.12 -29.29 -16.57
CA ALA A 123 30.17 -30.67 -16.08
C ALA A 123 31.30 -30.88 -15.06
N GLY A 124 32.49 -30.30 -15.31
CA GLY A 124 33.59 -30.31 -14.35
C GLY A 124 33.24 -29.59 -13.04
N ASP A 125 32.52 -28.47 -13.11
CA ASP A 125 32.06 -27.75 -11.93
C ASP A 125 31.07 -28.57 -11.09
N TYR A 126 30.17 -29.33 -11.72
CA TYR A 126 29.28 -30.25 -10.99
C TYR A 126 30.02 -31.38 -10.27
N LEU A 127 31.03 -31.97 -10.90
CA LEU A 127 31.87 -33.00 -10.24
C LEU A 127 32.60 -32.44 -9.03
N ARG A 128 33.19 -31.25 -9.15
CA ARG A 128 33.85 -30.55 -8.02
C ARG A 128 32.89 -30.20 -6.91
N LYS A 129 31.70 -29.70 -7.24
CA LYS A 129 30.67 -29.37 -6.24
C LYS A 129 30.15 -30.62 -5.52
N PHE A 130 30.04 -31.74 -6.22
CA PHE A 130 29.65 -33.01 -5.62
C PHE A 130 30.64 -33.46 -4.54
N GLU A 131 31.95 -33.26 -4.76
CA GLU A 131 33.00 -33.58 -3.78
C GLU A 131 33.04 -32.65 -2.58
N GLN A 132 32.53 -31.42 -2.72
CA GLN A 132 32.47 -30.42 -1.65
C GLN A 132 31.23 -30.55 -0.77
N LYS A 133 30.29 -31.44 -1.11
CA LYS A 133 29.15 -31.71 -0.24
C LYS A 133 29.63 -32.41 1.04
N PRO A 134 29.37 -31.84 2.24
CA PRO A 134 29.57 -32.60 3.46
C PRO A 134 28.64 -33.82 3.45
N VAL A 135 29.17 -34.96 3.89
CA VAL A 135 28.45 -36.23 4.11
C VAL A 135 27.37 -36.03 5.17
#